data_AF-A0A7Y6EI55-F1
#
_entry.id   AF-A0A7Y6EI55-F1
#
_cell.length_a   1.000
_cell.length_b   1.000
_cell.length_c   1.000
_cell.angle_alpha   90.00
_cell.angle_beta   90.00
_cell.angle_gamma   90.00
#
_symmetry.space_group_name_H-M   'P 1'
#
loop_
_entity.id
_entity.type
_entity.pdbx_description
1 polymer ?
#
loop_
_entity_poly.entity_id
_entity_poly.type
_entity_poly.pdbx_seq_one_letter_code
_entity_poly.pdbx_strand_id
1 'polypeptide(L)'
;MSATNLLFLPPGDGGDYRWMRIEDSRVAAAGEGLPHGDGEVIAIAPADAVSLHWAEIPARSTAQAAAAARLLAAEVSAAPMDELHVAVGEDEAGSRAIGIVNRGAMAGWLTRLGAAGVDPVAVVPAPLLLPRPDTGYVRGDLAGQGVVRGRASGFADEPGFTEIVAGDEPLAELDADGIEAVLGAAVAAPALDLRQGPFARRRGFAIDWRLVRRLSWLGLAIVVATLAIEFVRWTKYSFAADATEAKIEQVARTALPRGETLVDADRQLTERLSALRGPGQGFSRTAAAVFAAVRAVPGTELTAMDFQPNGDIRLGVAVDREALATDLKRAIETEGFAVQPSTFVAANGRITGEFTVRAR
;
A
#
# COMPACT_ATOMS: atom_id res chain seq x y z
N MET A 1 -19.71 -17.69 24.71
CA MET A 1 -20.04 -19.11 24.47
C MET A 1 -20.67 -19.13 23.09
N SER A 2 -20.04 -19.80 22.11
CA SER A 2 -20.50 -19.74 20.72
C SER A 2 -21.44 -20.92 20.48
N ALA A 3 -22.75 -20.66 20.47
CA ALA A 3 -23.73 -21.65 20.06
C ALA A 3 -23.67 -21.81 18.53
N THR A 4 -23.61 -23.05 18.06
CA THR A 4 -23.58 -23.37 16.62
C THR A 4 -24.76 -24.26 16.27
N ASN A 5 -25.54 -23.87 15.25
CA ASN A 5 -26.67 -24.66 14.77
C ASN A 5 -26.22 -25.48 13.55
N LEU A 6 -26.26 -26.79 13.66
CA LEU A 6 -26.19 -27.69 12.52
C LEU A 6 -27.55 -27.78 11.85
N LEU A 7 -27.60 -27.58 10.53
CA LEU A 7 -28.82 -27.65 9.74
C LEU A 7 -28.65 -28.71 8.65
N PHE A 8 -29.29 -29.86 8.84
CA PHE A 8 -29.27 -30.98 7.91
C PHE A 8 -30.15 -30.67 6.70
N LEU A 9 -29.52 -30.68 5.52
CA LEU A 9 -30.20 -30.45 4.27
C LEU A 9 -30.94 -31.72 3.85
N PRO A 10 -32.22 -31.61 3.46
CA PRO A 10 -32.99 -32.77 3.05
C PRO A 10 -32.40 -33.43 1.80
N PRO A 11 -32.50 -34.75 1.66
CA PRO A 11 -32.16 -35.43 0.42
C PRO A 11 -33.21 -35.04 -0.64
N GLY A 12 -32.76 -34.53 -1.79
CA GLY A 12 -33.65 -34.05 -2.86
C GLY A 12 -34.35 -32.70 -2.60
N ASP A 13 -35.47 -32.50 -3.31
CA ASP A 13 -36.15 -31.18 -3.41
C ASP A 13 -37.34 -30.99 -2.47
N GLY A 14 -37.73 -31.99 -1.67
CA GLY A 14 -39.01 -31.99 -0.94
C GLY A 14 -39.00 -32.49 0.51
N GLY A 15 -37.83 -32.69 1.13
CA GLY A 15 -37.76 -33.12 2.52
C GLY A 15 -37.79 -31.94 3.51
N ASP A 16 -38.17 -32.24 4.75
CA ASP A 16 -38.12 -31.28 5.86
C ASP A 16 -36.70 -31.09 6.36
N TYR A 17 -36.37 -29.85 6.75
CA TYR A 17 -35.11 -29.55 7.41
C TYR A 17 -35.08 -30.19 8.81
N ARG A 18 -33.88 -30.57 9.26
CA ARG A 18 -33.65 -30.97 10.65
C ARG A 18 -32.48 -30.18 11.19
N TRP A 19 -32.51 -29.85 12.48
CA TRP A 19 -31.44 -29.07 13.09
C TRP A 19 -31.03 -29.63 14.44
N MET A 20 -29.76 -29.41 14.78
CA MET A 20 -29.17 -29.70 16.09
C MET A 20 -28.39 -28.46 16.54
N ARG A 21 -28.53 -28.05 17.80
CA ARG A 21 -27.75 -26.98 18.40
C ARG A 21 -26.64 -27.58 19.24
N ILE A 22 -25.42 -27.11 19.00
CA ILE A 22 -24.24 -27.47 19.76
C ILE A 22 -23.84 -26.28 20.64
N GLU A 23 -23.74 -26.53 21.95
CA GLU A 23 -23.21 -25.62 22.95
C GLU A 23 -22.15 -26.37 23.76
N ASP A 24 -21.00 -25.72 24.01
CA ASP A 24 -19.89 -26.32 24.77
C ASP A 24 -19.48 -27.73 24.28
N SER A 25 -19.49 -27.92 22.95
CA SER A 25 -19.17 -29.19 22.26
C SER A 25 -20.14 -30.35 22.53
N ARG A 26 -21.37 -30.06 22.97
CA ARG A 26 -22.44 -31.04 23.18
C ARG A 26 -23.73 -30.62 22.50
N VAL A 27 -24.57 -31.59 22.15
CA VAL A 27 -25.90 -31.31 21.63
C VAL A 27 -26.78 -30.79 22.77
N ALA A 28 -27.23 -29.54 22.64
CA ALA A 28 -28.06 -28.86 23.63
C ALA A 28 -29.56 -28.92 23.26
N ALA A 29 -29.87 -28.99 21.97
CA ALA A 29 -31.23 -29.12 21.46
C ALA A 29 -31.24 -29.71 20.05
N ALA A 30 -32.34 -30.36 19.66
CA ALA A 30 -32.58 -30.83 18.32
C ALA A 30 -34.06 -30.67 17.94
N GLY A 31 -34.37 -30.59 16.64
CA GLY A 31 -35.73 -30.47 16.17
C GLY A 31 -35.88 -30.50 14.66
N GLU A 32 -37.13 -30.45 14.21
CA GLU A 32 -37.50 -30.36 12.80
C GLU A 32 -37.72 -28.89 12.39
N GLY A 33 -37.54 -28.60 11.10
CA GLY A 33 -37.61 -27.26 10.52
C GLY A 33 -36.29 -26.49 10.60
N LEU A 34 -36.41 -25.16 10.64
CA LEU A 34 -35.28 -24.25 10.75
C LEU A 34 -34.88 -24.05 12.22
N PRO A 35 -33.59 -23.81 12.52
CA PRO A 35 -33.13 -23.61 13.88
C PRO A 35 -33.74 -22.34 14.47
N HIS A 36 -34.18 -22.41 15.73
CA HIS A 36 -34.79 -21.30 16.45
C HIS A 36 -33.78 -20.65 17.41
N GLY A 37 -33.40 -19.39 17.19
CA GLY A 37 -32.53 -18.61 18.08
C GLY A 37 -31.22 -18.16 17.44
N ASP A 38 -30.47 -17.33 18.16
CA ASP A 38 -29.23 -16.73 17.67
C ASP A 38 -28.07 -17.75 17.66
N GLY A 39 -27.29 -17.77 16.59
CA GLY A 39 -26.11 -18.63 16.47
C GLY A 39 -25.66 -18.78 15.02
N GLU A 40 -24.38 -19.12 14.82
CA GLU A 40 -23.89 -19.43 13.47
C GLU A 40 -24.53 -20.72 12.97
N VAL A 41 -24.92 -20.76 11.69
CA VAL A 41 -25.52 -21.95 11.07
C VAL A 41 -24.48 -22.64 10.18
N ILE A 42 -24.25 -23.92 10.41
CA ILE A 42 -23.48 -24.78 9.51
C ILE A 42 -24.47 -25.71 8.84
N ALA A 43 -24.53 -25.66 7.51
CA ALA A 43 -25.39 -26.56 6.75
C ALA A 43 -24.67 -27.91 6.54
N ILE A 44 -25.39 -29.01 6.72
CA ILE A 44 -24.87 -30.36 6.52
C ILE A 44 -25.42 -30.88 5.20
N ALA A 45 -24.52 -31.10 4.23
CA ALA A 45 -24.87 -31.64 2.92
C ALA A 45 -25.09 -33.16 3.03
N PRO A 46 -26.16 -33.69 2.43
CA PRO A 46 -26.50 -35.10 2.55
C PRO A 46 -25.44 -35.94 1.81
N ALA A 47 -25.20 -37.14 2.33
CA ALA A 47 -24.07 -37.97 1.91
C ALA A 47 -24.19 -38.52 0.49
N ASP A 48 -25.41 -38.63 -0.03
CA ASP A 48 -25.76 -39.07 -1.39
C ASP A 48 -25.47 -37.99 -2.45
N ALA A 49 -25.50 -36.72 -2.06
CA ALA A 49 -25.30 -35.59 -2.97
C ALA A 49 -23.83 -35.16 -3.12
N VAL A 50 -22.93 -35.66 -2.27
CA VAL A 50 -21.50 -35.28 -2.27
C VAL A 50 -20.62 -36.52 -2.42
N SER A 51 -19.86 -36.57 -3.51
CA SER A 51 -18.83 -37.58 -3.69
C SER A 51 -17.53 -37.14 -3.02
N LEU A 52 -16.99 -37.97 -2.13
CA LEU A 52 -15.77 -37.68 -1.37
C LEU A 52 -14.59 -38.50 -1.87
N HIS A 53 -13.47 -37.84 -2.10
CA HIS A 53 -12.20 -38.44 -2.50
C HIS A 53 -11.06 -37.93 -1.61
N TRP A 54 -9.95 -38.68 -1.56
CA TRP A 54 -8.75 -38.28 -0.82
C TRP A 54 -7.55 -38.39 -1.73
N ALA A 55 -6.70 -37.36 -1.70
CA ALA A 55 -5.48 -37.34 -2.49
C ALA A 55 -4.35 -36.62 -1.77
N GLU A 56 -3.12 -37.06 -2.04
CA GLU A 56 -1.92 -36.34 -1.63
C GLU A 56 -1.70 -35.17 -2.60
N ILE A 57 -1.97 -33.95 -2.12
CA ILE A 57 -1.78 -32.74 -2.92
C ILE A 57 -0.67 -31.89 -2.29
N PRO A 58 0.56 -31.92 -2.85
CA PRO A 58 1.66 -31.09 -2.37
C PRO A 58 1.47 -29.63 -2.84
N ALA A 59 0.54 -28.92 -2.19
CA ALA A 59 0.22 -27.53 -2.52
C ALA A 59 0.77 -26.55 -1.47
N ARG A 60 1.40 -25.46 -1.93
CA ARG A 60 1.92 -24.38 -1.06
C ARG A 60 0.90 -23.28 -0.80
N SER A 61 -0.29 -23.38 -1.41
CA SER A 61 -1.40 -22.43 -1.23
C SER A 61 -2.75 -23.11 -1.44
N THR A 62 -3.81 -22.53 -0.88
CA THR A 62 -5.19 -23.00 -1.05
C THR A 62 -5.64 -22.97 -2.52
N ALA A 63 -5.21 -21.96 -3.28
CA ALA A 63 -5.52 -21.85 -4.71
C ALA A 63 -4.89 -22.97 -5.54
N GLN A 64 -3.64 -23.35 -5.24
CA GLN A 64 -2.97 -24.49 -5.89
C GLN A 64 -3.65 -25.81 -5.53
N ALA A 65 -4.04 -25.99 -4.26
CA ALA A 65 -4.75 -27.18 -3.82
C ALA A 65 -6.09 -27.34 -4.56
N ALA A 66 -6.86 -26.24 -4.67
CA ALA A 66 -8.13 -26.22 -5.40
C ALA A 66 -7.97 -26.52 -6.90
N ALA A 67 -6.91 -26.01 -7.53
CA ALA A 67 -6.63 -26.30 -8.94
C ALA A 67 -6.27 -27.78 -9.17
N ALA A 68 -5.41 -28.36 -8.31
CA ALA A 68 -5.02 -29.76 -8.39
C ALA A 68 -6.22 -30.70 -8.15
N ALA A 69 -7.06 -30.39 -7.15
CA ALA A 69 -8.26 -31.17 -6.89
C ALA A 69 -9.27 -31.13 -8.03
N ARG A 70 -9.37 -30.02 -8.78
CA ARG A 70 -10.21 -29.94 -9.98
C ARG A 70 -9.70 -30.86 -11.10
N LEU A 71 -8.38 -31.01 -11.24
CA LEU A 71 -7.81 -31.96 -12.20
C LEU A 71 -8.14 -33.40 -11.82
N LEU A 72 -7.94 -33.76 -10.54
CA LEU A 72 -8.29 -35.08 -10.02
C LEU A 72 -9.80 -35.37 -10.15
N ALA A 73 -10.63 -34.39 -9.81
CA ALA A 73 -12.08 -34.49 -9.96
C ALA A 73 -12.48 -34.76 -11.43
N ALA A 74 -11.79 -34.15 -12.40
CA ALA A 74 -12.06 -34.37 -13.82
C ALA A 74 -11.77 -35.81 -14.28
N GLU A 75 -10.86 -36.52 -13.61
CA GLU A 75 -10.52 -37.91 -13.93
C GLU A 75 -11.52 -38.91 -13.33
N VAL A 76 -12.07 -38.61 -12.15
CA VAL A 76 -12.95 -39.53 -11.40
C VAL A 76 -14.44 -39.23 -11.55
N SER A 77 -14.81 -38.09 -12.14
CA SER A 77 -16.20 -37.69 -12.29
C SER A 77 -16.81 -38.17 -13.61
N ALA A 78 -18.03 -38.68 -13.54
CA ALA A 78 -18.82 -39.02 -14.73
C ALA A 78 -19.49 -37.79 -15.38
N ALA A 79 -19.78 -36.75 -14.59
CA ALA A 79 -20.44 -35.54 -15.07
C ALA A 79 -19.43 -34.48 -15.57
N PRO A 80 -19.83 -33.59 -16.49
CA PRO A 80 -19.00 -32.49 -16.96
C PRO A 80 -18.51 -31.56 -15.83
N MET A 81 -17.25 -31.14 -15.89
CA MET A 81 -16.62 -30.32 -14.83
C MET A 81 -17.22 -28.92 -14.65
N ASP A 82 -17.90 -28.38 -15.65
CA ASP A 82 -18.62 -27.10 -15.58
C ASP A 82 -19.94 -27.20 -14.80
N GLU A 83 -20.51 -28.40 -14.71
CA GLU A 83 -21.68 -28.71 -13.87
C GLU A 83 -21.30 -29.07 -12.42
N LEU A 84 -20.01 -29.27 -12.15
CA LEU A 84 -19.52 -29.69 -10.84
C LEU A 84 -18.88 -28.54 -10.07
N HIS A 85 -19.03 -28.61 -8.75
CA HIS A 85 -18.28 -27.80 -7.80
C HIS A 85 -17.35 -28.70 -7.00
N VAL A 86 -16.10 -28.29 -6.92
CA VAL A 86 -15.03 -29.01 -6.24
C VAL A 86 -14.52 -28.15 -5.10
N ALA A 87 -14.50 -28.72 -3.91
CA ALA A 87 -13.96 -28.12 -2.70
C ALA A 87 -12.84 -29.00 -2.13
N VAL A 88 -11.86 -28.38 -1.49
CA VAL A 88 -10.69 -29.07 -0.94
C VAL A 88 -10.56 -28.77 0.54
N GLY A 89 -10.35 -29.82 1.31
CA GLY A 89 -10.17 -29.77 2.75
C GLY A 89 -8.76 -29.36 3.15
N GLU A 90 -8.57 -29.28 4.46
CA GLU A 90 -7.23 -29.13 5.02
C GLU A 90 -6.40 -30.40 4.83
N ASP A 91 -5.09 -30.26 5.03
CA ASP A 91 -4.17 -31.39 4.99
C ASP A 91 -4.26 -32.17 6.30
N GLU A 92 -4.71 -33.42 6.21
CA GLU A 92 -4.85 -34.31 7.34
C GLU A 92 -3.93 -35.53 7.15
N ALA A 93 -2.76 -35.46 7.79
CA ALA A 93 -1.72 -36.51 7.71
C ALA A 93 -1.21 -36.78 6.28
N GLY A 94 -1.03 -35.74 5.47
CA GLY A 94 -0.47 -35.83 4.11
C GLY A 94 -1.52 -36.04 3.02
N SER A 95 -2.79 -36.18 3.40
CA SER A 95 -3.91 -36.39 2.48
C SER A 95 -4.99 -35.33 2.70
N ARG A 96 -5.58 -34.85 1.61
CA ARG A 96 -6.66 -33.86 1.63
C ARG A 96 -7.96 -34.47 1.16
N ALA A 97 -9.03 -34.20 1.89
CA ALA A 97 -10.39 -34.52 1.43
C ALA A 97 -10.76 -33.60 0.25
N ILE A 98 -11.40 -34.18 -0.76
CA ILE A 98 -11.93 -33.49 -1.94
C ILE A 98 -13.43 -33.81 -1.99
N GLY A 99 -14.26 -32.78 -1.92
CA GLY A 99 -15.70 -32.91 -2.11
C GLY A 99 -16.10 -32.47 -3.51
N ILE A 100 -16.83 -33.32 -4.20
CA ILE A 100 -17.39 -33.06 -5.53
C ILE A 100 -18.91 -33.09 -5.40
N VAL A 101 -19.55 -31.97 -5.75
CA VAL A 101 -21.00 -31.79 -5.65
C VAL A 101 -21.54 -31.15 -6.93
N ASN A 102 -22.76 -31.51 -7.33
CA ASN A 102 -23.41 -30.83 -8.44
C ASN A 102 -23.61 -29.33 -8.12
N ARG A 103 -23.19 -28.47 -9.04
CA ARG A 103 -23.23 -27.02 -8.90
C ARG A 103 -24.67 -26.50 -8.78
N GLY A 104 -25.61 -27.12 -9.48
CA GLY A 104 -27.04 -26.83 -9.40
C GLY A 104 -27.63 -27.19 -8.04
N ALA A 105 -27.30 -28.36 -7.49
CA ALA A 105 -27.71 -28.78 -6.14
C ALA A 105 -27.20 -27.80 -5.07
N MET A 106 -25.90 -27.46 -5.12
CA MET A 106 -25.28 -26.49 -4.20
C MET A 106 -25.95 -25.11 -4.28
N ALA A 107 -26.19 -24.61 -5.49
CA ALA A 107 -26.87 -23.34 -5.71
C ALA A 107 -28.33 -23.39 -5.20
N GLY A 108 -29.02 -24.50 -5.43
CA GLY A 108 -30.39 -24.74 -4.97
C GLY A 108 -30.49 -24.72 -3.45
N TRP A 109 -29.59 -25.41 -2.75
CA TRP A 109 -29.55 -25.39 -1.28
C TRP A 109 -29.34 -23.98 -0.73
N LEU A 110 -28.33 -23.26 -1.23
CA LEU A 110 -28.05 -21.89 -0.78
C LEU A 110 -29.19 -20.92 -1.10
N THR A 111 -29.86 -21.10 -2.23
CA THR A 111 -31.03 -20.27 -2.61
C THR A 111 -32.21 -20.53 -1.67
N ARG A 112 -32.51 -21.80 -1.37
CA ARG A 112 -33.58 -22.19 -0.43
C ARG A 112 -33.30 -21.67 0.98
N LEU A 113 -32.08 -21.84 1.48
CA LEU A 113 -31.66 -21.30 2.77
C LEU A 113 -31.74 -19.77 2.80
N GLY A 114 -31.28 -19.09 1.75
CA GLY A 114 -31.37 -17.64 1.62
C GLY A 114 -32.80 -17.12 1.63
N ALA A 115 -33.73 -17.83 0.97
CA ALA A 115 -35.16 -17.50 1.00
C ALA A 115 -35.77 -17.63 2.41
N ALA A 116 -35.23 -18.52 3.23
CA ALA A 116 -35.57 -18.67 4.64
C ALA A 116 -34.81 -17.70 5.57
N GLY A 117 -33.98 -16.80 5.04
CA GLY A 117 -33.18 -15.86 5.83
C GLY A 117 -31.92 -16.48 6.46
N VAL A 118 -31.54 -17.69 6.07
CA VAL A 118 -30.38 -18.42 6.59
C VAL A 118 -29.21 -18.30 5.61
N ASP A 119 -28.09 -17.73 6.06
CA ASP A 119 -26.81 -17.75 5.34
C ASP A 119 -25.80 -18.61 6.10
N PRO A 120 -25.62 -19.89 5.72
CA PRO A 120 -24.76 -20.80 6.46
C PRO A 120 -23.29 -20.36 6.35
N VAL A 121 -22.59 -20.38 7.49
CA VAL A 121 -21.18 -19.99 7.59
C VAL A 121 -20.25 -20.99 6.92
N ALA A 122 -20.65 -22.26 6.89
CA ALA A 122 -19.98 -23.38 6.23
C ALA A 122 -21.01 -24.40 5.74
N VAL A 123 -20.64 -25.23 4.77
CA VAL A 123 -21.43 -26.36 4.27
C VAL A 123 -20.55 -27.61 4.35
N VAL A 124 -20.88 -28.56 5.22
CA VAL A 124 -20.04 -29.72 5.53
C VAL A 124 -20.74 -31.01 5.08
N PRO A 125 -20.07 -31.92 4.35
CA PRO A 125 -20.63 -33.23 4.01
C PRO A 125 -20.92 -34.08 5.26
N ALA A 126 -22.10 -34.68 5.34
CA ALA A 126 -22.56 -35.45 6.50
C ALA A 126 -21.57 -36.55 6.96
N PRO A 127 -20.92 -37.34 6.08
CA PRO A 127 -19.97 -38.37 6.53
C PRO A 127 -18.76 -37.82 7.30
N LEU A 128 -18.40 -36.56 7.09
CA LEU A 128 -17.27 -35.92 7.77
C LEU A 128 -17.60 -35.44 9.19
N LEU A 129 -18.86 -35.59 9.62
CA LEU A 129 -19.26 -35.41 11.02
C LEU A 129 -18.94 -36.62 11.89
N LEU A 130 -18.75 -37.79 11.28
CA LEU A 130 -18.33 -39.00 11.99
C LEU A 130 -16.80 -39.02 12.17
N PRO A 131 -16.30 -39.62 13.27
CA PRO A 131 -14.87 -39.75 13.50
C PRO A 131 -14.24 -40.59 12.39
N ARG A 132 -13.01 -40.25 12.03
CA ARG A 132 -12.21 -41.03 11.08
C ARG A 132 -11.77 -42.33 11.77
N PRO A 133 -12.17 -43.53 11.30
CA PRO A 133 -11.64 -44.77 11.83
C PRO A 133 -10.21 -45.02 11.36
N ASP A 134 -9.43 -45.71 12.19
CA ASP A 134 -8.11 -46.23 11.81
C ASP A 134 -8.24 -47.42 10.84
N THR A 135 -9.24 -48.28 11.07
CA THR A 135 -9.54 -49.49 10.29
C THR A 135 -11.04 -49.64 10.07
N GLY A 136 -11.43 -50.15 8.89
CA GLY A 136 -12.82 -50.37 8.53
C GLY A 136 -13.65 -49.10 8.43
N TYR A 137 -14.90 -49.20 8.89
CA TYR A 137 -15.94 -48.20 8.69
C TYR A 137 -16.71 -47.91 9.98
N VAL A 138 -17.21 -46.69 10.08
CA VAL A 138 -18.12 -46.26 11.14
C VAL A 138 -19.45 -45.86 10.50
N ARG A 139 -20.55 -46.42 10.99
CA ARG A 139 -21.91 -46.08 10.60
C ARG A 139 -22.58 -45.29 11.72
N GLY A 140 -23.37 -44.28 11.38
CA GLY A 140 -24.19 -43.54 12.33
C GLY A 140 -25.42 -42.92 11.67
N ASP A 141 -26.45 -42.63 12.47
CA ASP A 141 -27.63 -41.90 12.03
C ASP A 141 -27.51 -40.41 12.38
N LEU A 142 -27.43 -39.55 11.36
CA LEU A 142 -27.37 -38.11 11.52
C LEU A 142 -28.73 -37.49 11.19
N ALA A 143 -29.50 -37.18 12.24
CA ALA A 143 -30.82 -36.60 12.11
C ALA A 143 -31.77 -37.41 11.19
N GLY A 144 -31.75 -38.74 11.31
CA GLY A 144 -32.55 -39.67 10.50
C GLY A 144 -31.99 -39.98 9.12
N GLN A 145 -30.73 -39.62 8.86
CA GLN A 145 -30.00 -40.02 7.67
C GLN A 145 -28.84 -40.93 8.05
N GLY A 146 -28.89 -42.18 7.60
CA GLY A 146 -27.78 -43.11 7.76
C GLY A 146 -26.58 -42.66 6.94
N VAL A 147 -25.42 -42.58 7.58
CA VAL A 147 -24.15 -42.20 6.96
C VAL A 147 -23.04 -43.16 7.36
N VAL A 148 -22.10 -43.37 6.46
CA VAL A 148 -20.93 -44.23 6.67
C VAL A 148 -19.66 -43.44 6.42
N ARG A 149 -18.68 -43.57 7.33
CA ARG A 149 -17.36 -42.96 7.26
C ARG A 149 -16.27 -44.01 7.36
N GLY A 150 -15.46 -44.14 6.32
CA GLY A 150 -14.21 -44.90 6.34
C GLY A 150 -12.99 -43.98 6.52
N ARG A 151 -11.79 -44.55 6.47
CA ARG A 151 -10.53 -43.78 6.62
C ARG A 151 -10.30 -42.77 5.48
N ALA A 152 -10.69 -43.13 4.26
CA ALA A 152 -10.54 -42.35 3.04
C ALA A 152 -11.75 -42.52 2.10
N SER A 153 -12.92 -42.70 2.70
CA SER A 153 -14.20 -42.85 2.01
C SER A 153 -15.34 -42.36 2.91
N GLY A 154 -16.46 -41.97 2.32
CA GLY A 154 -17.67 -41.63 3.06
C GLY A 154 -18.85 -41.54 2.10
N PHE A 155 -19.99 -42.11 2.49
CA PHE A 155 -21.16 -42.28 1.64
C PHE A 155 -22.45 -42.43 2.48
N ALA A 156 -23.61 -42.34 1.82
CA ALA A 156 -24.90 -42.58 2.46
C ALA A 156 -25.07 -44.07 2.77
N ASP A 157 -25.62 -44.40 3.94
CA ASP A 157 -25.94 -45.78 4.28
C ASP A 157 -27.19 -46.21 3.51
N GLU A 158 -26.98 -47.02 2.46
CA GLU A 158 -28.06 -47.59 1.66
C GLU A 158 -28.10 -49.12 1.83
N PRO A 159 -29.29 -49.72 1.98
CA PRO A 159 -29.42 -51.17 2.11
C PRO A 159 -28.79 -51.92 0.94
N GLY A 160 -27.85 -52.82 1.22
CA GLY A 160 -27.14 -53.62 0.22
C GLY A 160 -25.90 -52.92 -0.36
N PHE A 161 -25.85 -51.60 -0.38
CA PHE A 161 -24.67 -50.87 -0.89
C PHE A 161 -23.53 -50.89 0.13
N THR A 162 -23.84 -50.63 1.39
CA THR A 162 -22.83 -50.60 2.45
C THR A 162 -22.12 -51.94 2.60
N GLU A 163 -22.85 -53.06 2.51
CA GLU A 163 -22.26 -54.41 2.59
C GLU A 163 -21.32 -54.69 1.41
N ILE A 164 -21.66 -54.20 0.20
CA ILE A 164 -20.81 -54.38 -0.98
C ILE A 164 -19.53 -53.54 -0.88
N VAL A 165 -19.62 -52.30 -0.38
CA VAL A 165 -18.47 -51.39 -0.28
C VAL A 165 -17.58 -51.71 0.92
N ALA A 166 -18.17 -52.05 2.06
CA ALA A 166 -17.43 -52.44 3.25
C ALA A 166 -16.79 -53.82 3.09
N GLY A 167 -17.44 -54.74 2.36
CA GLY A 167 -16.96 -56.11 2.22
C GLY A 167 -16.81 -56.78 3.58
N ASP A 168 -15.65 -57.39 3.84
CA ASP A 168 -15.34 -58.06 5.11
C ASP A 168 -14.68 -57.12 6.16
N GLU A 169 -14.54 -55.83 5.86
CA GLU A 169 -13.98 -54.86 6.81
C GLU A 169 -14.91 -54.62 8.00
N PRO A 170 -14.38 -54.36 9.20
CA PRO A 170 -15.21 -54.14 10.38
C PRO A 170 -16.05 -52.86 10.22
N LEU A 171 -17.35 -52.99 10.51
CA LEU A 171 -18.30 -51.88 10.54
C LEU A 171 -18.74 -51.63 11.98
N ALA A 172 -18.27 -50.53 12.56
CA ALA A 172 -18.67 -50.09 13.90
C ALA A 172 -19.92 -49.19 13.81
N GLU A 173 -20.93 -49.48 14.61
CA GLU A 173 -22.13 -48.62 14.71
C GLU A 173 -21.97 -47.66 15.89
N LEU A 174 -22.15 -46.37 15.62
CA LEU A 174 -22.28 -45.34 16.63
C LEU A 174 -23.75 -45.19 17.01
N ASP A 175 -24.04 -45.30 18.30
CA ASP A 175 -25.34 -44.97 18.86
C ASP A 175 -25.53 -43.45 18.96
N ALA A 176 -26.75 -43.03 19.32
CA ALA A 176 -27.09 -41.61 19.41
C ALA A 176 -26.14 -40.84 20.37
N ASP A 177 -25.85 -41.42 21.54
CA ASP A 177 -24.95 -40.82 22.54
C ASP A 177 -23.51 -40.67 21.99
N GLY A 178 -23.03 -41.68 21.26
CA GLY A 178 -21.73 -41.64 20.59
C GLY A 178 -21.67 -40.58 19.50
N ILE A 179 -22.74 -40.40 18.73
CA ILE A 179 -22.86 -39.34 17.70
C ILE A 179 -22.85 -37.95 18.35
N GLU A 180 -23.64 -37.72 19.39
CA GLU A 180 -23.67 -36.43 20.08
C GLU A 180 -22.30 -36.05 20.67
N ALA A 181 -21.54 -37.04 21.15
CA ALA A 181 -20.21 -36.83 21.71
C ALA A 181 -19.17 -36.41 20.66
N VAL A 182 -19.28 -36.88 19.41
CA VAL A 182 -18.31 -36.58 18.34
C VAL A 182 -18.67 -35.31 17.55
N LEU A 183 -19.96 -34.95 17.48
CA LEU A 183 -20.44 -33.79 16.72
C LEU A 183 -19.76 -32.48 17.13
N GLY A 184 -19.53 -32.27 18.42
CA GLY A 184 -18.86 -31.07 18.92
C GLY A 184 -17.45 -30.89 18.38
N ALA A 185 -16.67 -31.97 18.31
CA ALA A 185 -15.31 -31.95 17.78
C ALA A 185 -15.30 -31.76 16.25
N ALA A 186 -16.19 -32.44 15.54
CA ALA A 186 -16.30 -32.33 14.08
C ALA A 186 -16.69 -30.91 13.62
N VAL A 187 -17.49 -30.21 14.42
CA VAL A 187 -17.91 -28.82 14.14
C VAL A 187 -16.82 -27.80 14.45
N ALA A 188 -16.01 -28.04 15.48
CA ALA A 188 -14.93 -27.12 15.85
C ALA A 188 -13.84 -27.04 14.77
N ALA A 189 -13.57 -28.14 14.06
CA ALA A 189 -12.58 -28.23 13.01
C ALA A 189 -13.11 -29.08 11.83
N PRO A 190 -13.98 -28.51 10.96
CA PRO A 190 -14.52 -29.24 9.84
C PRO A 190 -13.42 -29.56 8.83
N ALA A 191 -13.24 -30.86 8.53
CA ALA A 191 -12.20 -31.33 7.61
C ALA A 191 -12.35 -30.77 6.18
N LEU A 192 -13.58 -30.44 5.77
CA LEU A 192 -13.92 -29.91 4.46
C LEU A 192 -15.13 -28.98 4.55
N ASP A 193 -14.98 -27.79 3.97
CA ASP A 193 -16.08 -26.84 3.76
C ASP A 193 -16.34 -26.70 2.26
N LEU A 194 -17.58 -26.93 1.82
CA LEU A 194 -18.01 -26.78 0.44
C LEU A 194 -18.22 -25.30 0.04
N ARG A 195 -18.29 -24.36 1.00
CA ARG A 195 -18.41 -22.91 0.73
C ARG A 195 -17.08 -22.29 0.30
N GLN A 196 -16.57 -22.76 -0.84
CA GLN A 196 -15.33 -22.30 -1.45
C GLN A 196 -15.57 -21.76 -2.86
N GLY A 197 -14.59 -21.02 -3.38
CA GLY A 197 -14.60 -20.49 -4.75
C GLY A 197 -15.88 -19.73 -5.09
N PRO A 198 -16.67 -20.16 -6.10
CA PRO A 198 -17.88 -19.45 -6.52
C PRO A 198 -19.01 -19.45 -5.48
N PHE A 199 -18.97 -20.37 -4.50
CA PHE A 199 -19.95 -20.45 -3.41
C PHE A 199 -19.40 -19.96 -2.07
N ALA A 200 -18.19 -19.37 -2.08
CA ALA A 200 -17.59 -18.78 -0.90
C ALA A 200 -18.51 -17.71 -0.32
N ARG A 201 -18.68 -17.74 1.01
CA ARG A 201 -19.44 -16.72 1.71
C ARG A 201 -18.76 -15.38 1.48
N ARG A 202 -19.47 -14.44 0.85
CA ARG A 202 -19.02 -13.05 0.72
C ARG A 202 -19.09 -12.41 2.10
N ARG A 203 -18.09 -12.65 2.95
CA ARG A 203 -17.89 -11.85 4.16
C ARG A 203 -17.73 -10.41 3.69
N GLY A 204 -18.73 -9.57 3.95
CA GLY A 204 -18.51 -8.13 3.95
C GLY A 204 -17.27 -7.89 4.82
N PHE A 205 -16.29 -7.17 4.28
CA PHE A 205 -15.03 -6.89 4.98
C PHE A 205 -15.34 -6.51 6.42
N ALA A 206 -15.01 -7.40 7.37
CA ALA A 206 -15.08 -7.08 8.78
C ALA A 206 -13.95 -6.09 9.04
N ILE A 207 -14.28 -4.80 8.90
CA ILE A 207 -13.34 -3.72 9.20
C ILE A 207 -12.96 -3.88 10.66
N ASP A 208 -11.75 -4.37 10.91
CA ASP A 208 -11.21 -4.46 12.25
C ASP A 208 -10.97 -3.04 12.75
N TRP A 209 -11.99 -2.50 13.43
CA TRP A 209 -11.97 -1.15 14.01
C TRP A 209 -10.79 -0.96 14.97
N ARG A 210 -10.22 -2.02 15.55
CA ARG A 210 -9.00 -1.92 16.36
C ARG A 210 -7.78 -1.66 15.49
N LEU A 211 -7.66 -2.33 14.35
CA LEU A 211 -6.61 -2.08 13.36
C LEU A 211 -6.75 -0.67 12.76
N VAL A 212 -7.97 -0.26 12.38
CA VAL A 212 -8.24 1.09 11.88
C VAL A 212 -7.88 2.15 12.92
N ARG A 213 -8.24 1.93 14.19
CA ARG A 213 -7.86 2.84 15.28
C ARG A 213 -6.34 2.92 15.48
N ARG A 214 -5.62 1.80 15.37
CA ARG A 214 -4.15 1.77 15.44
C ARG A 214 -3.51 2.50 14.25
N LEU A 215 -3.98 2.23 13.03
CA LEU A 215 -3.54 2.90 11.82
C LEU A 215 -3.84 4.41 11.86
N SER A 216 -4.99 4.80 12.42
CA SER A 216 -5.35 6.20 12.60
C SER A 216 -4.43 6.91 13.60
N TRP A 217 -4.08 6.26 14.71
CA TRP A 217 -3.11 6.79 15.67
C TRP A 217 -1.70 6.91 15.07
N LEU A 218 -1.26 5.92 14.28
CA LEU A 218 0.00 5.99 13.54
C LEU A 218 -0.01 7.13 12.52
N GLY A 219 -1.10 7.28 11.76
CA GLY A 219 -1.27 8.39 10.82
C GLY A 219 -1.25 9.76 11.51
N LEU A 220 -1.96 9.88 12.63
CA LEU A 220 -1.95 11.10 13.45
C LEU A 220 -0.55 11.41 13.98
N ALA A 221 0.18 10.40 14.45
CA ALA A 221 1.55 10.58 14.92
C ALA A 221 2.49 11.06 13.81
N ILE A 222 2.35 10.54 12.58
CA ILE A 222 3.11 11.01 11.41
C ILE A 222 2.79 12.46 11.10
N VAL A 223 1.51 12.84 11.09
CA VAL A 223 1.09 14.23 10.84
C VAL A 223 1.64 15.17 11.92
N VAL A 224 1.53 14.80 13.20
CA VAL A 224 2.06 15.59 14.31
C VAL A 224 3.58 15.72 14.23
N ALA A 225 4.30 14.63 13.94
CA ALA A 225 5.75 14.66 13.77
C ALA A 225 6.16 15.58 12.60
N THR A 226 5.42 15.53 11.49
CA THR A 226 5.68 16.39 10.31
C THR A 226 5.50 17.87 10.67
N LEU A 227 4.40 18.22 11.34
CA LEU A 227 4.14 19.59 11.79
C LEU A 227 5.16 20.06 12.84
N ALA A 228 5.59 19.19 13.75
CA ALA A 228 6.61 19.51 14.74
C ALA A 228 7.96 19.82 14.09
N ILE A 229 8.35 19.07 13.05
CA ILE A 229 9.57 19.34 12.28
C ILE A 229 9.50 20.72 11.61
N GLU A 230 8.36 21.06 11.00
CA GLU A 230 8.18 22.39 10.38
C GLU A 230 8.21 23.51 11.42
N PHE A 231 7.59 23.32 12.57
CA PHE A 231 7.59 24.29 13.66
C PHE A 231 9.01 24.55 14.21
N VAL A 232 9.81 23.49 14.39
CA VAL A 232 11.22 23.62 14.81
C VAL A 232 12.05 24.35 13.75
N ARG A 233 11.83 24.05 12.47
CA ARG A 233 12.49 24.79 11.39
C ARG A 233 12.13 26.28 11.41
N TRP A 234 10.84 26.60 11.53
CA TRP A 234 10.35 27.98 11.53
C TRP A 234 10.98 28.81 12.66
N THR A 235 10.95 28.27 13.89
CA THR A 235 11.57 28.94 15.05
C THR A 235 13.08 29.12 14.90
N LYS A 236 13.80 28.11 14.41
CA LYS A 236 15.25 28.23 14.17
C LYS A 236 15.58 29.29 13.11
N TYR A 237 14.78 29.39 12.04
CA TYR A 237 15.01 30.37 10.98
C TYR A 237 14.69 31.80 11.42
N SER A 238 13.65 32.01 12.24
CA SER A 238 13.35 33.34 12.77
C SER A 238 14.47 33.85 13.66
N PHE A 239 14.97 33.02 14.59
CA PHE A 239 16.09 33.40 15.45
C PHE A 239 17.39 33.66 14.68
N ALA A 240 17.64 32.91 13.60
CA ALA A 240 18.81 33.14 12.74
C ALA A 240 18.70 34.46 11.96
N ALA A 241 17.49 34.83 11.52
CA ALA A 241 17.23 36.12 10.88
C ALA A 241 17.43 37.28 11.86
N ASP A 242 16.85 37.19 13.06
CA ASP A 242 16.98 38.22 14.11
C ASP A 242 18.44 38.46 14.52
N ALA A 243 19.23 37.39 14.63
CA ALA A 243 20.66 37.49 14.94
C ALA A 243 21.48 38.13 13.80
N THR A 244 21.00 38.07 12.56
CA THR A 244 21.63 38.70 11.40
C THR A 244 21.24 40.18 11.33
N GLU A 245 19.97 40.50 11.56
CA GLU A 245 19.45 41.86 11.62
C GLU A 245 20.15 42.69 12.72
N ALA A 246 20.32 42.10 13.91
CA ALA A 246 21.02 42.75 15.01
C ALA A 246 22.49 43.12 14.66
N LYS A 247 23.16 42.33 13.81
CA LYS A 247 24.51 42.64 13.34
C LYS A 247 24.51 43.78 12.32
N ILE A 248 23.53 43.81 11.43
CA ILE A 248 23.35 44.90 10.45
C ILE A 248 23.12 46.22 11.20
N GLU A 249 22.25 46.21 12.21
CA GLU A 249 21.96 47.40 13.01
C GLU A 249 23.18 47.91 13.80
N GLN A 250 24.00 47.01 14.35
CA GLN A 250 25.25 47.38 15.03
C GLN A 250 26.26 48.05 14.09
N VAL A 251 26.43 47.51 12.88
CA VAL A 251 27.30 48.12 11.86
C VAL A 251 26.73 49.46 11.41
N ALA A 252 25.41 49.56 11.22
CA ALA A 252 24.74 50.78 10.83
C ALA A 252 24.91 51.90 11.86
N ARG A 253 24.76 51.61 13.15
CA ARG A 253 25.01 52.57 14.25
C ARG A 253 26.44 53.11 14.29
N THR A 254 27.41 52.36 13.77
CA THR A 254 28.82 52.77 13.76
C THR A 254 29.17 53.61 12.53
N ALA A 255 28.50 53.40 11.40
CA ALA A 255 28.79 54.05 10.13
C ALA A 255 27.87 55.26 9.81
N LEU A 256 26.68 55.33 10.42
CA LEU A 256 25.72 56.43 10.29
C LEU A 256 26.06 57.58 11.26
N PRO A 257 25.69 58.84 10.93
CA PRO A 257 26.03 60.00 11.75
C PRO A 257 25.21 59.99 13.05
N ARG A 258 25.78 60.52 14.14
CA ARG A 258 25.12 60.56 15.46
C ARG A 258 23.84 61.40 15.38
N GLY A 259 22.67 60.75 15.40
CA GLY A 259 21.35 61.41 15.46
C GLY A 259 20.30 60.95 14.43
N GLU A 260 20.64 60.08 13.47
CA GLU A 260 19.66 59.51 12.52
C GLU A 260 18.89 58.32 13.12
N THR A 261 17.58 58.27 12.87
CA THR A 261 16.72 57.15 13.29
C THR A 261 16.89 55.97 12.33
N LEU A 262 17.29 54.81 12.88
CA LEU A 262 17.40 53.55 12.15
C LEU A 262 16.00 53.02 11.85
N VAL A 263 15.50 53.26 10.63
CA VAL A 263 14.23 52.71 10.14
C VAL A 263 14.50 51.54 9.19
N ASP A 264 15.48 51.67 8.30
CA ASP A 264 15.98 50.61 7.41
C ASP A 264 17.51 50.76 7.26
N ALA A 265 18.25 50.02 8.08
CA ALA A 265 19.71 50.13 8.17
C ALA A 265 20.41 49.84 6.83
N ASP A 266 19.97 48.82 6.10
CA ASP A 266 20.57 48.41 4.83
C ASP A 266 20.40 49.48 3.73
N ARG A 267 19.19 50.04 3.65
CA ARG A 267 18.87 51.10 2.69
C ARG A 267 19.65 52.37 3.00
N GLN A 268 19.67 52.80 4.27
CA GLN A 268 20.39 54.02 4.69
C GLN A 268 21.90 53.90 4.51
N LEU A 269 22.48 52.72 4.79
CA LEU A 269 23.90 52.45 4.54
C LEU A 269 24.22 52.47 3.05
N THR A 270 23.36 51.88 2.22
CA THR A 270 23.51 51.88 0.76
C THR A 270 23.41 53.30 0.19
N GLU A 271 22.44 54.09 0.65
CA GLU A 271 22.28 55.49 0.25
C GLU A 271 23.50 56.33 0.68
N ARG A 272 23.98 56.18 1.91
CA ARG A 272 25.19 56.89 2.39
C ARG A 272 26.46 56.46 1.66
N LEU A 273 26.61 55.16 1.38
CA LEU A 273 27.72 54.65 0.58
C LEU A 273 27.67 55.25 -0.83
N SER A 274 26.49 55.31 -1.46
CA SER A 274 26.31 55.93 -2.77
C SER A 274 26.58 57.45 -2.75
N ALA A 275 26.21 58.15 -1.68
CA ALA A 275 26.46 59.58 -1.53
C ALA A 275 27.95 59.90 -1.35
N LEU A 276 28.69 59.06 -0.63
CA LEU A 276 30.14 59.23 -0.42
C LEU A 276 30.97 58.75 -1.62
N ARG A 277 30.49 57.74 -2.35
CA ARG A 277 31.24 57.05 -3.41
C ARG A 277 30.85 57.50 -4.82
N GLY A 278 29.66 58.09 -4.99
CA GLY A 278 29.01 58.31 -6.28
C GLY A 278 28.25 57.08 -6.79
N PRO A 279 27.47 57.21 -7.88
CA PRO A 279 26.70 56.11 -8.46
C PRO A 279 27.60 54.93 -8.91
N GLY A 280 27.07 53.71 -8.86
CA GLY A 280 27.79 52.48 -9.22
C GLY A 280 28.88 52.06 -8.23
N GLN A 281 30.02 51.57 -8.73
CA GLN A 281 31.20 51.25 -7.91
C GLN A 281 32.05 52.50 -7.59
N GLY A 282 31.54 53.70 -7.84
CA GLY A 282 32.21 54.98 -7.60
C GLY A 282 33.33 55.34 -8.56
N PHE A 283 33.59 56.64 -8.69
CA PHE A 283 34.61 57.18 -9.59
C PHE A 283 36.01 56.68 -9.22
N SER A 284 36.40 56.76 -7.94
CA SER A 284 37.77 56.45 -7.50
C SER A 284 38.18 55.00 -7.75
N ARG A 285 37.31 54.02 -7.45
CA ARG A 285 37.61 52.59 -7.67
C ARG A 285 37.66 52.26 -9.16
N THR A 286 36.71 52.79 -9.93
CA THR A 286 36.63 52.51 -11.37
C THR A 286 37.80 53.19 -12.10
N ALA A 287 38.16 54.43 -11.75
CA ALA A 287 39.34 55.11 -12.27
C ALA A 287 40.63 54.37 -11.90
N ALA A 288 40.78 53.91 -10.65
CA ALA A 288 41.95 53.14 -10.24
C ALA A 288 42.12 51.84 -11.04
N ALA A 289 41.02 51.11 -11.29
CA ALA A 289 41.03 49.90 -12.13
C ALA A 289 41.43 50.21 -13.57
N VAL A 290 40.90 51.29 -14.16
CA VAL A 290 41.24 51.72 -15.52
C VAL A 290 42.71 52.14 -15.62
N PHE A 291 43.23 52.93 -14.68
CA PHE A 291 44.64 53.33 -14.68
C PHE A 291 45.59 52.13 -14.46
N ALA A 292 45.20 51.16 -13.62
CA ALA A 292 45.95 49.91 -13.47
C ALA A 292 45.99 49.12 -14.78
N ALA A 293 44.85 49.02 -15.49
CA ALA A 293 44.75 48.34 -16.78
C ALA A 293 45.58 49.04 -17.88
N VAL A 294 45.55 50.38 -17.96
CA VAL A 294 46.38 51.14 -18.91
C VAL A 294 47.88 50.94 -18.60
N ARG A 295 48.27 50.92 -17.32
CA ARG A 295 49.66 50.66 -16.92
C ARG A 295 50.12 49.24 -17.28
N ALA A 296 49.21 48.27 -17.31
CA ALA A 296 49.50 46.88 -17.66
C ALA A 296 49.68 46.66 -19.18
N VAL A 297 49.21 47.58 -20.04
CA VAL A 297 49.27 47.45 -21.50
C VAL A 297 50.07 48.60 -22.13
N PRO A 298 51.39 48.43 -22.35
CA PRO A 298 52.24 49.44 -22.99
C PRO A 298 51.81 49.74 -24.43
N GLY A 299 51.82 51.01 -24.83
CA GLY A 299 51.32 51.45 -26.15
C GLY A 299 49.83 51.81 -26.17
N THR A 300 49.23 52.00 -24.99
CA THR A 300 47.89 52.56 -24.81
C THR A 300 47.96 53.90 -24.10
N GLU A 301 47.28 54.90 -24.64
CA GLU A 301 47.16 56.24 -24.07
C GLU A 301 45.68 56.54 -23.82
N LEU A 302 45.38 57.05 -22.64
CA LEU A 302 44.04 57.52 -22.29
C LEU A 302 43.91 58.99 -22.70
N THR A 303 43.07 59.28 -23.69
CA THR A 303 42.87 60.62 -24.23
C THR A 303 41.79 61.41 -23.50
N ALA A 304 40.76 60.72 -22.98
CA ALA A 304 39.69 61.34 -22.21
C ALA A 304 39.11 60.37 -21.18
N MET A 305 38.61 60.89 -20.07
CA MET A 305 37.83 60.15 -19.08
C MET A 305 36.65 61.02 -18.64
N ASP A 306 35.43 60.53 -18.83
CA ASP A 306 34.19 61.20 -18.44
C ASP A 306 33.34 60.27 -17.57
N PHE A 307 33.00 60.73 -16.36
CA PHE A 307 32.20 59.97 -15.40
C PHE A 307 30.74 60.42 -15.48
N GLN A 308 29.88 59.56 -15.98
CA GLN A 308 28.48 59.92 -16.19
C GLN A 308 27.64 59.80 -14.90
N PRO A 309 26.55 60.57 -14.80
CA PRO A 309 25.62 60.50 -13.64
C PRO A 309 24.96 59.14 -13.43
N ASN A 310 24.95 58.28 -14.45
CA ASN A 310 24.43 56.91 -14.36
C ASN A 310 25.43 55.90 -13.77
N GLY A 311 26.66 56.32 -13.46
CA GLY A 311 27.73 55.47 -12.92
C GLY A 311 28.60 54.77 -13.96
N ASP A 312 28.39 55.05 -15.27
CA ASP A 312 29.25 54.56 -16.35
C ASP A 312 30.45 55.52 -16.57
N ILE A 313 31.62 54.98 -16.92
CA ILE A 313 32.79 55.78 -17.33
C ILE A 313 33.00 55.66 -18.82
N ARG A 314 32.99 56.79 -19.54
CA ARG A 314 33.45 56.87 -20.93
C ARG A 314 34.96 57.15 -20.94
N LEU A 315 35.69 56.32 -21.65
CA LEU A 315 37.14 56.41 -21.80
C LEU A 315 37.46 56.63 -23.27
N GLY A 316 38.10 57.73 -23.61
CA GLY A 316 38.77 57.89 -24.90
C GLY A 316 40.13 57.19 -24.83
N VAL A 317 40.39 56.24 -25.73
CA VAL A 317 41.65 55.49 -25.77
C VAL A 317 42.26 55.62 -27.15
N ALA A 318 43.56 55.94 -27.18
CA ALA A 318 44.41 55.85 -28.35
C ALA A 318 45.37 54.66 -28.17
N VAL A 319 45.40 53.75 -29.14
CA VAL A 319 46.31 52.60 -29.15
C VAL A 319 47.12 52.57 -30.44
N ASP A 320 48.35 52.08 -30.36
CA ASP A 320 49.20 51.96 -31.55
C ASP A 320 48.76 50.82 -32.48
N ARG A 321 48.06 49.80 -31.96
CA ARG A 321 47.56 48.63 -32.70
C ARG A 321 46.21 48.17 -32.16
N GLU A 322 45.33 47.69 -33.04
CA GLU A 322 43.96 47.26 -32.68
C GLU A 322 43.94 46.14 -31.64
N ALA A 323 44.93 45.23 -31.71
CA ALA A 323 45.10 44.16 -30.72
C ALA A 323 45.22 44.69 -29.28
N LEU A 324 45.89 45.84 -29.09
CA LEU A 324 46.08 46.44 -27.77
C LEU A 324 44.78 47.00 -27.19
N ALA A 325 43.82 47.42 -28.03
CA ALA A 325 42.49 47.81 -27.54
C ALA A 325 41.75 46.60 -26.96
N THR A 326 41.89 45.42 -27.57
CA THR A 326 41.28 44.19 -27.05
C THR A 326 41.97 43.72 -25.77
N ASP A 327 43.29 43.86 -25.67
CA ASP A 327 44.04 43.54 -24.45
C ASP A 327 43.67 44.47 -23.29
N LEU A 328 43.52 45.77 -23.55
CA LEU A 328 43.06 46.75 -22.56
C LEU A 328 41.63 46.45 -22.09
N LYS A 329 40.72 46.11 -23.01
CA LYS A 329 39.35 45.68 -22.68
C LYS A 329 39.37 44.50 -21.71
N ARG A 330 40.18 43.46 -22.00
CA ARG A 330 40.28 42.26 -21.15
C ARG A 330 40.90 42.58 -19.79
N ALA A 331 41.90 43.46 -19.74
CA ALA A 331 42.49 43.90 -18.49
C ALA A 331 41.47 44.60 -17.57
N ILE A 332 40.63 45.48 -18.12
CA ILE A 332 39.56 46.15 -17.35
C ILE A 332 38.46 45.14 -16.95
N GLU A 333 38.12 44.17 -17.80
CA GLU A 333 37.15 43.11 -17.46
C GLU A 333 37.63 42.19 -16.33
N THR A 334 38.95 42.00 -16.21
CA THR A 334 39.57 41.19 -15.15
C THR A 334 39.44 41.86 -13.78
N GLU A 335 39.37 43.19 -13.74
CA GLU A 335 39.09 43.99 -12.52
C GLU A 335 37.60 44.01 -12.13
N GLY A 336 36.75 43.24 -12.83
CA GLY A 336 35.34 43.05 -12.47
C GLY A 336 34.37 44.06 -13.09
N PHE A 337 34.79 44.79 -14.13
CA PHE A 337 33.95 45.74 -14.85
C PHE A 337 33.49 45.19 -16.21
N ALA A 338 32.33 45.60 -16.70
CA ALA A 338 31.88 45.30 -18.05
C ALA A 338 32.31 46.43 -19.00
N VAL A 339 32.96 46.10 -20.11
CA VAL A 339 33.45 47.11 -21.07
C VAL A 339 32.78 46.95 -22.43
N GLN A 340 32.13 48.01 -22.89
CA GLN A 340 31.54 48.09 -24.22
C GLN A 340 32.43 48.96 -25.14
N PRO A 341 33.13 48.36 -26.12
CA PRO A 341 33.84 49.13 -27.14
C PRO A 341 32.87 49.84 -28.08
N SER A 342 33.20 51.08 -28.42
CA SER A 342 32.64 51.76 -29.59
C SER A 342 33.46 51.45 -30.84
N THR A 343 33.04 52.00 -31.99
CA THR A 343 33.78 51.87 -33.25
C THR A 343 35.13 52.57 -33.17
N PHE A 344 36.22 51.83 -33.33
CA PHE A 344 37.57 52.37 -33.44
C PHE A 344 37.83 52.93 -34.84
N VAL A 345 38.39 54.13 -34.91
CA VAL A 345 38.75 54.82 -36.16
C VAL A 345 40.26 55.03 -36.19
N ALA A 346 40.89 54.71 -37.31
CA ALA A 346 42.31 54.97 -37.52
C ALA A 346 42.50 56.43 -37.97
N ALA A 347 43.23 57.22 -37.18
CA ALA A 347 43.57 58.60 -37.49
C ALA A 347 45.05 58.86 -37.18
N ASN A 348 45.78 59.48 -38.12
CA ASN A 348 47.19 59.88 -37.95
C ASN A 348 48.14 58.76 -37.48
N GLY A 349 47.95 57.52 -37.97
CA GLY A 349 48.82 56.39 -37.62
C GLY A 349 48.58 55.78 -36.22
N ARG A 350 47.53 56.22 -35.52
CA ARG A 350 47.04 55.62 -34.27
C ARG A 350 45.57 55.22 -34.39
N ILE A 351 45.15 54.24 -33.61
CA ILE A 351 43.77 53.77 -33.56
C ILE A 351 43.11 54.37 -32.33
N THR A 352 42.12 55.23 -32.56
CA THR A 352 41.38 55.92 -31.50
C THR A 352 39.96 55.40 -31.41
N GLY A 353 39.45 55.20 -30.20
CA GLY A 353 38.05 54.84 -29.97
C GLY A 353 37.65 55.07 -28.53
N GLU A 354 36.36 54.91 -28.26
CA GLU A 354 35.81 55.05 -26.91
C GLU A 354 35.45 53.69 -26.30
N PHE A 355 35.68 53.54 -25.00
CA PHE A 355 35.14 52.45 -24.19
C PHE A 355 34.13 53.01 -23.19
N THR A 356 32.98 52.36 -23.07
CA THR A 356 32.05 52.59 -21.95
C THR A 356 32.24 51.48 -20.92
N VAL A 357 32.68 51.83 -19.71
CA VAL A 357 32.91 50.92 -18.60
C VAL A 357 31.76 51.01 -17.61
N ARG A 358 31.18 49.85 -17.27
CA ARG A 358 30.04 49.72 -16.35
C ARG A 358 30.37 48.75 -15.22
N ALA A 359 29.85 49.00 -14.02
CA ALA A 359 29.90 48.05 -12.92
C ALA A 359 29.02 46.82 -13.22
N ARG A 360 29.55 45.61 -13.01
CA ARG A 360 28.83 44.35 -13.26
C ARG A 360 27.77 44.05 -12.21
#